data_AF-D6SND0-F1
#
_entry.id   AF-D6SND0-F1
#
_cell.length_a   1.000
_cell.length_b   1.000
_cell.length_c   1.000
_cell.angle_alpha   90.00
_cell.angle_beta   90.00
_cell.angle_gamma   90.00
#
_symmetry.space_group_name_H-M   'P 1'
#
loop_
_entity.id
_entity.type
_entity.pdbx_description
1 polymer ?
#
loop_
_entity_poly.entity_id
_entity_poly.type
_entity_poly.pdbx_seq_one_letter_code
_entity_poly.pdbx_strand_id
1 'polypeptide(L)'
;MTYELNQELCLHNVAGCPLMLPDGTAIGTVEGVKKHKGGCEVWMVRTEEDRQIMFPIYEEIVVECSPDEHVVVDPPADLLQMYMEGKYPENPCRAICRFDLKARREAMATGHSSKNVQQHAA
;
A
#
# COMPACT_ATOMS: atom_id res chain seq x y z
N MET A 1 17.70 21.04 7.33
CA MET A 1 17.86 20.31 6.06
C MET A 1 16.51 19.67 5.81
N THR A 2 15.68 20.25 4.95
CA THR A 2 14.31 19.76 4.73
C THR A 2 14.42 18.62 3.73
N TYR A 3 14.12 17.41 4.17
CA TYR A 3 14.15 16.22 3.34
C TYR A 3 12.90 16.23 2.45
N GLU A 4 12.93 16.98 1.35
CA GLU A 4 12.06 16.75 0.18
C GLU A 4 12.53 15.50 -0.57
N LEU A 5 12.86 14.42 0.16
CA LEU A 5 13.13 13.13 -0.41
C LEU A 5 11.80 12.62 -0.96
N ASN A 6 11.65 12.75 -2.28
CA ASN A 6 10.57 12.22 -3.10
C ASN A 6 9.96 10.97 -2.47
N GLN A 7 8.62 10.92 -2.33
CA GLN A 7 7.92 9.72 -1.87
C GLN A 7 8.47 8.45 -2.56
N GLU A 8 8.80 8.52 -3.85
CA GLU A 8 9.44 7.43 -4.60
C GLU A 8 10.73 6.89 -3.96
N LEU A 9 11.61 7.75 -3.43
CA LEU A 9 12.87 7.35 -2.80
C LEU A 9 12.63 6.70 -1.44
N CYS A 10 11.63 7.18 -0.69
CA CYS A 10 11.18 6.52 0.54
C CYS A 10 10.60 5.14 0.23
N LEU A 11 9.79 4.99 -0.83
CA LEU A 11 9.15 3.72 -1.17
C LEU A 11 10.15 2.59 -1.50
N HIS A 12 11.31 2.92 -2.05
CA HIS A 12 12.35 1.92 -2.36
C HIS A 12 13.38 1.73 -1.25
N ASN A 13 13.46 2.64 -0.27
CA ASN A 13 14.47 2.63 0.80
C ASN A 13 13.90 2.34 2.19
N VAL A 14 12.85 1.52 2.28
CA VAL A 14 12.20 1.13 3.55
C VAL A 14 12.56 -0.29 4.01
N ALA A 15 13.54 -0.92 3.37
CA ALA A 15 14.03 -2.22 3.84
C ALA A 15 14.57 -2.11 5.28
N GLY A 16 14.14 -3.02 6.15
CA GLY A 16 14.41 -3.00 7.58
C GLY A 16 13.41 -2.19 8.41
N CYS A 17 12.53 -1.40 7.79
CA CYS A 17 11.54 -0.61 8.53
C CYS A 17 10.38 -1.49 9.02
N PRO A 18 9.86 -1.23 10.24
CA PRO A 18 8.60 -1.82 10.68
C PRO A 18 7.44 -1.27 9.85
N LEU A 19 6.57 -2.18 9.40
CA LEU A 19 5.33 -1.86 8.71
C LEU A 19 4.16 -1.95 9.69
N MET A 20 3.40 -0.86 9.76
CA MET A 20 2.32 -0.66 10.71
C MET A 20 1.02 -0.30 10.00
N LEU A 21 -0.10 -0.53 10.69
CA LEU A 21 -1.42 -0.04 10.30
C LEU A 21 -1.68 1.36 10.89
N PRO A 22 -2.64 2.13 10.36
CA PRO A 22 -3.01 3.43 10.92
C PRO A 22 -3.52 3.38 12.36
N ASP A 23 -3.99 2.22 12.84
CA ASP A 23 -4.36 2.01 14.24
C ASP A 23 -3.15 1.78 15.18
N GLY A 24 -1.94 1.69 14.62
CA GLY A 24 -0.69 1.45 15.35
C GLY A 24 -0.28 -0.01 15.48
N THR A 25 -1.08 -0.96 14.97
CA THR A 25 -0.71 -2.37 14.93
C THR A 25 0.49 -2.60 14.02
N ALA A 26 1.57 -3.16 14.55
CA ALA A 26 2.69 -3.64 13.75
C ALA A 26 2.33 -4.96 13.05
N ILE A 27 2.51 -5.01 11.75
CA ILE A 27 2.28 -6.22 10.94
C ILE A 27 3.57 -7.04 10.82
N GLY A 28 4.71 -6.36 10.69
CA GLY A 28 5.98 -7.01 10.48
C GLY A 28 7.08 -6.05 10.02
N THR A 29 8.15 -6.58 9.47
CA THR A 29 9.30 -5.82 8.98
C THR A 29 9.41 -5.94 7.46
N VAL A 30 9.61 -4.82 6.78
CA VAL A 30 9.83 -4.80 5.33
C VAL A 30 11.21 -5.40 5.04
N GLU A 31 11.27 -6.50 4.29
CA GLU A 31 12.54 -7.09 3.83
C GLU A 31 13.09 -6.37 2.60
N GLY A 32 12.22 -5.76 1.79
CA GLY A 32 12.61 -4.97 0.62
C GLY A 32 11.52 -4.91 -0.44
N VAL A 33 11.85 -4.32 -1.59
CA VAL A 33 10.94 -4.22 -2.73
C VAL A 33 11.23 -5.28 -3.79
N LYS A 34 10.19 -5.85 -4.39
CA LYS A 34 10.29 -6.73 -5.55
C LYS A 34 9.35 -6.29 -6.66
N LYS A 35 9.80 -6.48 -7.90
CA LYS A 35 8.94 -6.37 -9.08
C LYS A 35 8.13 -7.66 -9.23
N HIS A 36 6.81 -7.54 -9.26
CA HIS A 36 5.88 -8.64 -9.50
C HIS A 36 5.36 -8.64 -10.94
N LYS A 37 4.68 -9.73 -11.33
CA LYS A 37 4.08 -9.86 -12.66
C LYS A 37 3.14 -8.69 -12.97
N GLY A 38 3.33 -8.07 -14.13
CA GLY A 38 2.57 -6.89 -14.57
C GLY A 38 3.28 -5.55 -14.35
N GLY A 39 4.55 -5.56 -13.92
CA GLY A 39 5.35 -4.34 -13.76
C GLY A 39 5.12 -3.61 -12.43
N CYS A 40 4.25 -4.15 -11.58
CA CYS A 40 4.01 -3.64 -10.24
C CYS A 40 5.18 -3.89 -9.29
N GLU A 41 5.39 -2.97 -8.36
CA GLU A 41 6.33 -3.12 -7.26
C GLU A 41 5.57 -3.50 -5.99
N VAL A 42 6.10 -4.45 -5.24
CA VAL A 42 5.52 -4.94 -3.98
C VAL A 42 6.57 -4.89 -2.88
N TRP A 43 6.18 -4.43 -1.70
CA TRP A 43 6.92 -4.63 -0.46
C TRP A 43 6.77 -6.05 0.02
N MET A 44 7.91 -6.67 0.28
CA MET A 44 8.03 -7.95 0.94
C MET A 44 8.09 -7.68 2.44
N VAL A 45 7.12 -8.17 3.19
CA VAL A 45 7.04 -8.00 4.64
C VAL A 45 7.12 -9.35 5.32
N ARG A 46 7.92 -9.44 6.37
CA ARG A 46 8.00 -10.60 7.25
C ARG A 46 7.24 -10.32 8.54
N THR A 47 6.22 -11.10 8.84
CA THR A 47 5.52 -11.00 10.13
C THR A 47 6.31 -11.69 11.23
N GLU A 48 5.94 -11.44 12.49
CA GLU A 48 6.53 -12.13 13.66
C GLU A 48 6.29 -13.66 13.63
N GLU A 49 5.26 -14.12 12.93
CA GLU A 49 4.96 -15.55 12.71
C GLU A 49 5.78 -16.17 11.56
N ASP A 50 6.84 -15.49 11.08
CA ASP A 50 7.66 -15.85 9.91
C ASP A 50 6.88 -15.91 8.58
N ARG A 51 5.68 -15.32 8.55
CA ARG A 51 4.86 -15.31 7.32
C ARG A 51 5.31 -14.20 6.40
N GLN A 52 5.32 -14.51 5.12
CA GLN A 52 5.59 -13.53 4.09
C GLN A 52 4.29 -12.82 3.71
N ILE A 53 4.32 -11.50 3.58
CA ILE A 53 3.23 -10.69 3.05
C ILE A 53 3.77 -9.84 1.90
N MET A 54 2.96 -9.68 0.85
CA MET A 54 3.31 -8.87 -0.32
C MET A 54 2.33 -7.72 -0.46
N PHE A 55 2.73 -6.53 -0.04
CA PHE A 55 1.92 -5.33 -0.22
C PHE A 55 2.31 -4.61 -1.51
N PRO A 56 1.38 -4.40 -2.46
CA PRO A 56 1.61 -3.50 -3.57
C PRO A 56 2.00 -2.11 -3.07
N ILE A 57 3.00 -1.52 -3.71
CA ILE A 57 3.37 -0.13 -3.49
C ILE A 57 2.43 0.71 -4.33
N TYR A 58 1.39 1.24 -3.70
CA TYR A 58 0.40 2.09 -4.35
C TYR A 58 0.11 3.26 -3.42
N GLU A 59 0.12 4.47 -3.96
CA GLU A 59 -0.02 5.71 -3.18
C GLU A 59 -1.28 5.75 -2.32
N GLU A 60 -2.38 5.11 -2.76
CA GLU A 60 -3.63 5.06 -2.02
C GLU A 60 -3.58 4.17 -0.77
N ILE A 61 -2.62 3.26 -0.68
CA ILE A 61 -2.47 2.32 0.45
C ILE A 61 -1.41 2.81 1.42
N VAL A 62 -0.43 3.59 0.94
CA VAL A 62 0.67 4.09 1.76
C VAL A 62 0.23 5.38 2.42
N VAL A 63 -0.10 5.31 3.71
CA VAL A 63 -0.56 6.47 4.49
C VAL A 63 0.61 7.34 4.89
N GLU A 64 1.70 6.72 5.35
CA GLU A 64 2.89 7.40 5.81
C GLU A 64 4.13 6.57 5.48
N CYS A 65 5.22 7.24 5.12
CA CYS A 65 6.46 6.57 4.77
C CYS A 65 7.64 7.39 5.28
N SER A 66 8.24 6.92 6.38
CA SER A 66 9.42 7.51 6.98
C SER A 66 10.60 6.56 6.79
N PRO A 67 11.55 6.88 5.89
CA PRO A 67 12.72 6.03 5.69
C PRO A 67 13.48 5.90 7.01
N ASP A 68 13.96 4.68 7.30
CA ASP A 68 14.69 4.32 8.52
C ASP A 68 13.90 4.37 9.85
N GLU A 69 12.66 4.85 9.87
CA GLU A 69 11.80 4.88 11.07
C GLU A 69 10.69 3.83 11.01
N HIS A 70 9.72 3.99 10.09
CA HIS A 70 8.56 3.13 9.93
C HIS A 70 7.78 3.46 8.66
N VAL A 71 6.94 2.52 8.24
CA VAL A 71 5.96 2.74 7.16
C VAL A 71 4.57 2.38 7.65
N VAL A 72 3.59 3.22 7.30
CA VAL A 72 2.17 3.01 7.62
C VAL A 72 1.40 2.72 6.34
N VAL A 73 0.68 1.60 6.33
CA VAL A 73 -0.20 1.21 5.23
C VAL A 73 -1.62 0.97 5.71
N ASP A 74 -2.59 1.29 4.86
CA ASP A 74 -4.01 0.99 5.06
C ASP A 74 -4.51 0.02 3.97
N PRO A 75 -4.09 -1.25 4.01
CA PRO A 75 -4.55 -2.24 3.05
C PRO A 75 -6.02 -2.62 3.35
N PRO A 76 -6.77 -3.07 2.32
CA PRO A 76 -8.08 -3.66 2.56
C PRO A 76 -8.00 -4.80 3.58
N ALA A 77 -8.85 -4.77 4.61
CA ALA A 77 -8.84 -5.77 5.70
C ALA A 77 -8.96 -7.22 5.19
N ASP A 78 -9.78 -7.44 4.15
CA ASP A 78 -9.89 -8.74 3.46
C ASP A 78 -8.54 -9.24 2.93
N LEU A 79 -7.73 -8.34 2.33
CA LEU A 79 -6.43 -8.71 1.77
C LEU A 79 -5.45 -9.14 2.87
N LEU A 80 -5.40 -8.39 3.98
CA LEU A 80 -4.56 -8.75 5.12
C LEU A 80 -5.01 -10.08 5.74
N GLN A 81 -6.32 -10.28 5.92
CA GLN A 81 -6.84 -11.56 6.43
C GLN A 81 -6.46 -12.73 5.53
N MET A 82 -6.55 -12.60 4.20
CA MET A 82 -6.11 -13.65 3.28
C MET A 82 -4.65 -14.04 3.52
N TYR A 83 -3.76 -13.06 3.70
CA TYR A 83 -2.35 -13.35 4.02
C TYR A 83 -2.18 -14.02 5.39
N MET A 84 -2.95 -13.61 6.40
CA MET A 84 -2.95 -14.24 7.73
C MET A 84 -3.48 -15.68 7.71
N GLU A 85 -4.33 -16.02 6.75
CA GLU A 85 -4.78 -17.39 6.49
C GLU A 85 -3.80 -18.20 5.60
N GLY A 86 -2.66 -17.62 5.22
CA GLY A 86 -1.69 -18.25 4.31
C GLY A 86 -2.16 -18.35 2.86
N LYS A 87 -3.19 -17.58 2.48
CA LYS A 87 -3.68 -17.48 1.10
C LYS A 87 -2.95 -16.36 0.38
N TYR A 88 -2.25 -16.73 -0.69
CA TYR A 88 -1.50 -15.79 -1.50
C TYR A 88 -2.21 -15.52 -2.82
N PRO A 89 -2.56 -14.26 -3.15
CA PRO A 89 -3.09 -13.95 -4.46
C PRO A 89 -2.00 -14.22 -5.51
N GLU A 90 -2.37 -14.86 -6.62
CA GLU A 90 -1.45 -15.09 -7.75
C GLU A 90 -0.89 -13.74 -8.30
N ASN A 91 -1.67 -12.67 -8.16
CA ASN A 91 -1.26 -11.30 -8.44
C ASN A 91 -1.76 -10.34 -7.34
N PRO A 92 -0.88 -9.85 -6.44
CA PRO A 92 -1.25 -8.95 -5.34
C PRO A 92 -1.75 -7.58 -5.85
N CYS A 93 -1.21 -7.08 -6.97
CA CYS A 93 -1.73 -5.88 -7.62
C CYS A 93 -3.17 -6.04 -8.10
N ARG A 94 -3.50 -7.20 -8.68
CA ARG A 94 -4.87 -7.51 -9.11
C ARG A 94 -5.82 -7.72 -7.95
N ALA A 95 -5.32 -8.19 -6.81
CA ALA A 95 -6.11 -8.26 -5.58
C ALA A 95 -6.51 -6.86 -5.14
N ILE A 96 -5.56 -5.92 -5.03
CA ILE A 96 -5.88 -4.52 -4.69
C ILE A 96 -6.76 -3.87 -5.75
N CYS A 97 -6.47 -4.01 -7.04
CA CYS A 97 -7.33 -3.44 -8.10
C CYS A 97 -8.76 -4.01 -8.09
N ARG A 98 -8.97 -5.27 -7.65
CA ARG A 98 -10.30 -5.85 -7.45
C ARG A 98 -11.02 -5.24 -6.23
N PHE A 99 -10.28 -4.94 -5.16
CA PHE A 99 -10.83 -4.23 -3.99
C PHE A 99 -11.08 -2.75 -4.29
N ASP A 100 -10.22 -2.11 -5.10
CA ASP A 100 -10.38 -0.74 -5.61
C ASP A 100 -11.60 -0.61 -6.54
N LEU A 101 -11.90 -1.60 -7.38
CA LEU A 101 -13.15 -1.61 -8.17
C LEU A 101 -14.40 -1.66 -7.29
N LYS A 102 -14.31 -2.28 -6.11
CA LYS A 102 -15.39 -2.31 -5.11
C LYS A 102 -15.48 -0.96 -4.40
N ALA A 103 -14.36 -0.44 -3.88
CA ALA A 103 -14.28 0.85 -3.20
C ALA A 103 -14.64 2.03 -4.12
N ARG A 104 -14.18 2.06 -5.38
CA ARG A 104 -14.60 3.04 -6.40
C ARG A 104 -16.06 2.89 -6.77
N ARG A 105 -16.62 1.66 -6.87
CA ARG A 105 -18.06 1.48 -7.06
C ARG A 105 -18.87 1.96 -5.86
N GLU A 106 -18.40 1.70 -4.66
CA GLU A 106 -19.04 2.11 -3.40
C GLU A 106 -18.95 3.63 -3.22
N ALA A 107 -17.79 4.25 -3.48
CA ALA A 107 -17.60 5.70 -3.47
C ALA A 107 -18.38 6.42 -4.59
N MET A 108 -18.55 5.80 -5.76
CA MET A 108 -19.46 6.28 -6.81
C MET A 108 -20.94 6.11 -6.42
N ALA A 109 -21.27 5.11 -5.60
CA ALA A 109 -22.62 4.91 -5.07
C ALA A 109 -22.94 5.86 -3.89
N THR A 110 -21.94 6.23 -3.09
CA THR A 110 -22.02 7.21 -2.00
C THR A 110 -21.40 8.52 -2.45
N GLY A 111 -22.05 9.22 -3.38
CA GLY A 111 -21.51 10.42 -4.04
C GLY A 111 -20.79 11.40 -3.10
N HIS A 112 -19.45 11.40 -3.14
CA HIS A 112 -18.63 12.50 -2.67
C HIS A 112 -18.13 13.26 -3.89
N SER A 113 -18.78 14.41 -4.12
CA SER A 113 -18.42 15.40 -5.12
C SER A 113 -17.11 16.08 -4.72
N SER A 114 -16.04 15.86 -5.48
CA SER A 114 -14.88 16.76 -5.48
C SER A 114 -14.94 17.65 -6.72
N LYS A 115 -15.01 18.94 -6.44
CA LYS A 115 -15.42 20.02 -7.33
C LYS A 115 -14.35 20.36 -8.38
N ASN A 116 -14.85 20.55 -9.60
CA ASN A 116 -14.40 21.43 -10.69
C ASN A 116 -13.28 22.46 -10.37
N VAL A 117 -12.20 22.44 -11.14
CA VAL A 117 -11.42 23.64 -11.53
C VAL A 117 -11.09 23.56 -13.03
N GLN A 118 -11.97 24.19 -13.80
CA GLN A 118 -11.75 25.08 -14.95
C GLN A 118 -10.84 24.62 -16.09
N GLN A 119 -11.52 24.17 -17.16
CA GLN A 119 -11.05 24.30 -18.54
C GLN A 119 -10.83 25.79 -18.87
N HIS A 120 -9.58 26.17 -19.12
CA HIS A 120 -9.27 27.38 -19.87
C HIS A 120 -9.54 27.11 -21.35
N ALA A 121 -10.51 27.81 -21.93
CA ALA A 121 -10.62 28.00 -23.36
C ALA A 121 -10.98 29.47 -23.63
N ALA A 122 -9.98 30.16 -24.20
CA ALA A 122 -9.95 31.39 -25.00
C ALA A 122 -11.12 32.38 -24.91
#